data_AF-A0A4Y2PM67-F1
#
_entry.id   AF-A0A4Y2PM67-F1
#
_cell.length_a   1.000
_cell.length_b   1.000
_cell.length_c   1.000
_cell.angle_alpha   90.00
_cell.angle_beta   90.00
_cell.angle_gamma   90.00
#
_symmetry.space_group_name_H-M   'P 1'
#
loop_
_entity.id
_entity.type
_entity.pdbx_description
1 polymer ?
#
loop_
_entity_poly.entity_id
_entity_poly.type
_entity_poly.pdbx_seq_one_letter_code
_entity_poly.pdbx_strand_id
1 'polypeptide(L)'
;MSRKIIRQKHNELASPSDKNGDIIDITVSYDGTWQKSGHTSLYGIAMVVDIFSGLVIDYEILSKYCPECTTSKRNLEEHSTDFSIW
;
A
#
# COMPACT_ATOMS: atom_id res chain seq x y z
N MET A 1 7.68 -11.03 3.01
CA MET A 1 7.78 -12.00 4.12
C MET A 1 6.40 -12.28 4.73
N SER A 2 5.61 -11.25 5.06
CA SER A 2 4.28 -11.35 5.68
C SER A 2 3.30 -12.28 4.95
N ARG A 3 3.19 -12.17 3.61
CA ARG A 3 2.27 -12.99 2.80
C ARG A 3 2.44 -14.50 2.99
N LYS A 4 3.68 -15.00 3.16
CA LYS A 4 3.95 -16.43 3.40
C LYS A 4 3.45 -16.87 4.79
N ILE A 5 3.67 -16.02 5.81
CA ILE A 5 3.24 -16.29 7.19
C ILE A 5 1.71 -16.28 7.28
N ILE A 6 1.06 -15.29 6.66
CA ILE A 6 -0.40 -15.18 6.61
C ILE A 6 -0.99 -16.41 5.92
N ARG A 7 -0.46 -16.79 4.74
CA ARG A 7 -0.89 -18.00 4.03
C ARG A 7 -0.78 -19.26 4.88
N GLN A 8 0.35 -19.43 5.59
CA GLN A 8 0.52 -20.58 6.49
C GLN A 8 -0.53 -20.59 7.61
N LYS A 9 -0.75 -19.46 8.29
CA LYS A 9 -1.76 -19.37 9.36
C LYS A 9 -3.17 -19.68 8.87
N HIS A 10 -3.57 -19.17 7.70
CA HIS A 10 -4.88 -19.47 7.12
C HIS A 10 -5.00 -20.94 6.73
N ASN A 11 -3.95 -21.57 6.20
CA ASN A 11 -3.96 -23.01 5.92
C ASN A 11 -4.07 -23.89 7.18
N GLU A 12 -3.50 -23.44 8.30
CA GLU A 12 -3.62 -24.12 9.60
C GLU A 12 -5.04 -24.02 10.18
N LEU A 13 -5.74 -22.93 9.90
CA LEU A 13 -7.12 -22.67 10.33
C LEU A 13 -8.18 -23.20 9.35
N ALA A 14 -7.79 -23.51 8.11
CA ALA A 14 -8.70 -23.93 7.05
C ALA A 14 -9.40 -25.25 7.39
N SER A 15 -10.71 -25.29 7.21
CA SER A 15 -11.46 -26.54 7.36
C SER A 15 -11.10 -27.52 6.22
N PRO A 16 -11.28 -28.84 6.39
CA PRO A 16 -10.96 -29.83 5.35
C PRO A 16 -11.65 -29.58 4.01
N SER A 17 -12.84 -28.95 4.02
CA SER A 17 -13.58 -28.55 2.82
C SER A 17 -13.00 -27.32 2.12
N ASP A 18 -12.26 -26.48 2.83
CA ASP A 18 -11.64 -25.25 2.31
C ASP A 18 -10.26 -25.49 1.71
N LYS A 19 -9.74 -26.72 1.81
CA LYS A 19 -8.39 -27.09 1.31
C LYS A 19 -8.29 -27.21 -0.21
N ASN A 20 -9.33 -26.79 -0.94
CA ASN A 20 -9.40 -26.94 -2.38
C ASN A 20 -9.05 -25.62 -3.09
N GLY A 21 -7.77 -25.27 -3.13
CA GLY A 21 -7.29 -24.24 -4.04
C GLY A 21 -5.97 -23.57 -3.69
N ASP A 22 -5.28 -23.11 -4.73
CA ASP A 22 -4.16 -22.17 -4.60
C ASP A 22 -4.62 -20.80 -4.05
N ILE A 23 -5.92 -20.51 -4.11
CA ILE A 23 -6.56 -19.27 -3.66
C ILE A 23 -7.06 -19.45 -2.22
N ILE A 24 -6.81 -18.46 -1.38
CA ILE A 24 -7.22 -18.45 0.02
C ILE A 24 -8.03 -17.18 0.25
N ASP A 25 -9.24 -17.35 0.76
CA ASP A 25 -10.07 -16.23 1.19
C ASP A 25 -9.59 -15.74 2.55
N ILE A 26 -9.38 -14.43 2.66
CA ILE A 26 -8.89 -13.80 3.86
C ILE A 26 -9.79 -12.62 4.24
N THR A 27 -9.99 -12.43 5.53
CA THR A 27 -10.64 -11.23 6.05
C THR A 27 -9.56 -10.22 6.43
N VAL A 28 -9.76 -8.97 6.01
CA VAL A 28 -8.78 -7.90 6.22
C VAL A 28 -9.43 -6.70 6.87
N SER A 29 -8.64 -5.99 7.67
CA SER A 29 -8.92 -4.61 8.07
C SER A 29 -8.18 -3.67 7.14
N TYR A 30 -8.82 -2.57 6.77
CA TYR A 30 -8.19 -1.47 6.06
C TYR A 30 -8.10 -0.27 6.98
N ASP A 31 -6.92 0.32 7.06
CA ASP A 31 -6.71 1.55 7.82
C ASP A 31 -5.73 2.46 7.09
N GLY A 32 -5.82 3.75 7.35
CA GLY A 32 -4.98 4.76 6.72
C GLY A 32 -4.76 5.96 7.61
N THR A 33 -3.58 6.55 7.49
CA THR A 33 -3.20 7.73 8.27
C THR A 33 -2.47 8.76 7.42
N TRP A 34 -2.54 10.00 7.86
CA TRP A 34 -1.79 11.12 7.30
C TRP A 34 -0.59 11.41 8.18
N GLN A 35 0.55 11.80 7.58
CA GLN A 35 1.75 12.17 8.34
C GLN A 35 1.50 13.29 9.36
N LYS A 36 0.57 14.21 9.06
CA LYS A 36 0.18 15.34 9.91
C LYS A 36 -1.34 15.40 10.07
N SER A 37 -1.79 15.75 11.27
CA SER A 37 -3.21 16.01 11.56
C SER A 37 -3.67 17.33 10.93
N GLY A 38 -5.00 17.51 10.82
CA GLY A 38 -5.60 18.77 10.36
C GLY A 38 -5.55 19.03 8.86
N HIS A 39 -5.54 17.99 8.02
CA HIS A 39 -5.55 18.08 6.54
C HIS A 39 -4.36 18.86 5.93
N THR A 40 -3.27 19.04 6.67
CA THR A 40 -2.05 19.75 6.19
C THR A 40 -1.00 18.81 5.60
N SER A 41 -1.26 17.50 5.61
CA SER A 41 -0.31 16.52 5.10
C SER A 41 -0.35 16.41 3.58
N LEU A 42 0.83 16.33 2.97
CA LEU A 42 1.02 15.96 1.56
C LEU A 42 1.38 14.48 1.39
N TYR A 43 1.46 13.74 2.51
CA TYR A 43 1.81 12.33 2.58
C TYR A 43 0.77 11.57 3.42
N GLY A 44 0.18 10.55 2.83
CA GLY A 44 -0.71 9.59 3.47
C GLY A 44 -0.23 8.18 3.20
N ILE A 45 -0.60 7.26 4.09
CA ILE A 45 -0.40 5.84 3.88
C ILE A 45 -1.72 5.13 4.13
N ALA A 46 -2.02 4.16 3.29
CA ALA A 46 -3.11 3.21 3.45
C ALA A 46 -2.53 1.80 3.56
N MET A 47 -3.09 0.97 4.43
CA MET A 47 -2.59 -0.38 4.68
C MET A 47 -3.74 -1.37 4.76
N VAL A 48 -3.51 -2.55 4.19
CA VAL A 48 -4.39 -3.71 4.32
C VAL A 48 -3.75 -4.68 5.30
N VAL A 49 -4.45 -4.96 6.40
CA VAL A 49 -3.96 -5.78 7.51
C VAL A 49 -4.79 -7.05 7.63
N ASP A 50 -4.15 -8.21 7.68
CA ASP A 50 -4.83 -9.46 7.97
C ASP A 50 -5.32 -9.48 9.43
N ILE A 51 -6.61 -9.77 9.66
CA ILE A 51 -7.20 -9.65 10.99
C ILE A 51 -6.68 -10.70 11.99
N PHE A 52 -6.23 -11.86 11.50
CA PHE A 52 -5.83 -12.97 12.35
C PHE A 52 -4.37 -12.88 12.77
N SER A 53 -3.49 -12.43 11.88
CA SER A 53 -2.07 -12.28 12.15
C SER A 53 -1.68 -10.89 12.62
N GLY A 54 -2.49 -9.86 12.33
CA GLY A 54 -2.15 -8.46 12.54
C GLY A 54 -1.03 -7.96 11.62
N LEU A 55 -0.67 -8.71 10.57
CA LEU A 55 0.41 -8.37 9.65
C LEU A 55 -0.13 -7.60 8.44
N VAL A 56 0.65 -6.63 7.98
CA VAL A 56 0.37 -5.89 6.75
C VAL A 56 0.60 -6.80 5.53
N ILE A 57 -0.42 -6.88 4.68
CA ILE A 57 -0.43 -7.63 3.42
C ILE A 57 0.09 -6.76 2.27
N ASP A 58 -0.41 -5.53 2.25
CA ASP A 58 -0.09 -4.52 1.26
C ASP A 58 -0.29 -3.11 1.83
N TYR A 59 0.34 -2.13 1.17
CA TYR A 59 0.20 -0.72 1.53
C TYR A 59 0.35 0.18 0.30
N GLU A 60 -0.27 1.34 0.36
CA GLU A 60 -0.19 2.37 -0.67
C GLU A 60 0.24 3.70 -0.05
N ILE A 61 1.21 4.38 -0.66
CA ILE A 61 1.67 5.70 -0.24
C ILE A 61 1.05 6.76 -1.14
N LEU A 62 0.19 7.60 -0.56
CA LEU A 62 -0.42 8.73 -1.25
C LEU A 62 0.45 9.96 -1.02
N SER A 63 1.06 10.49 -2.09
CA SER A 63 1.98 11.62 -2.01
C SER A 63 1.69 12.64 -3.09
N LYS A 64 1.62 13.92 -2.72
CA LYS A 64 1.70 15.04 -3.70
C LYS A 64 3.15 15.37 -4.09
N TYR A 65 4.12 14.74 -3.44
CA TYR A 65 5.52 14.80 -3.82
C TYR A 65 5.84 13.68 -4.80
N CYS A 66 6.42 14.08 -5.94
CA CYS A 66 6.87 13.19 -7.01
C CYS A 66 8.38 13.44 -7.20
N PRO A 67 9.26 12.49 -6.83
CA PRO A 67 10.71 12.67 -6.91
C PRO A 67 11.19 12.99 -8.34
N GLU A 68 10.59 12.34 -9.32
CA GLU A 68 10.85 12.58 -10.74
C GLU A 68 10.46 14.01 -11.11
N CYS A 69 9.29 14.47 -10.71
CA CYS A 69 8.81 15.82 -10.93
C CYS A 69 9.72 16.86 -10.27
N THR A 70 10.21 16.60 -9.06
CA THR A 70 11.16 17.47 -8.38
C THR A 70 12.52 17.49 -9.07
N THR A 71 12.99 16.34 -9.54
CA THR A 71 14.27 16.21 -10.27
C THR A 71 14.18 16.89 -11.63
N SER A 72 13.12 16.63 -12.39
CA SER A 72 12.83 17.28 -13.66
C SER A 72 12.68 18.78 -13.48
N LYS A 73 11.95 19.29 -12.47
CA LYS A 73 11.90 20.73 -12.18
C LYS A 73 13.29 21.33 -11.95
N ARG A 74 14.13 20.66 -11.17
CA ARG A 74 15.53 21.09 -10.93
C ARG A 74 16.37 21.10 -12.21
N ASN A 75 16.12 20.17 -13.12
CA ASN A 75 16.84 20.06 -14.40
C ASN A 75 16.23 20.95 -15.51
N LEU A 76 14.94 21.30 -15.42
CA LEU A 76 14.16 22.06 -16.41
C LEU A 76 14.14 23.58 -16.15
N GLU A 77 14.79 24.06 -15.08
CA GLU A 77 15.22 25.46 -15.00
C GLU A 77 16.14 25.87 -16.19
N GLU A 78 16.49 24.92 -17.07
CA GLU A 78 17.22 25.11 -18.34
C GLU A 78 16.36 25.05 -19.64
N HIS A 79 15.02 25.15 -19.56
CA HIS A 79 13.99 25.13 -20.64
C HIS A 79 13.28 23.79 -20.90
N SER A 80 11.98 23.68 -20.58
CA SER A 80 10.90 23.37 -21.56
C SER A 80 9.52 23.28 -20.92
N THR A 81 8.47 23.49 -21.72
CA THR A 81 7.05 23.64 -21.37
C THR A 81 6.29 22.33 -21.11
N ASP A 82 6.95 21.19 -20.89
CA ASP A 82 6.31 19.86 -20.90
C ASP A 82 5.81 19.35 -19.53
N PHE A 83 5.18 20.23 -18.73
CA PHE A 83 4.57 19.80 -17.45
C PHE A 83 3.04 19.66 -17.49
N SER A 84 2.39 19.81 -18.64
CA SER A 84 0.92 19.82 -18.77
C SER A 84 0.28 18.51 -19.22
N ILE A 85 1.02 17.38 -19.28
CA ILE A 85 0.50 16.10 -19.82
C ILE A 85 0.41 14.96 -18.76
N TRP A 86 0.35 15.27 -17.47
CA TRP A 86 -0.01 14.28 -16.44
C TRP A 86 -1.03 14.83 -15.45
#